data_AF-A0A6J1W549-F1
#
_entry.id   AF-A0A6J1W549-F1
#
_cell.length_a   1.000
_cell.length_b   1.000
_cell.length_c   1.000
_cell.angle_alpha   90.00
_cell.angle_beta   90.00
_cell.angle_gamma   90.00
#
_symmetry.space_group_name_H-M   'P 1'
#
loop_
_entity.id
_entity.type
_entity.pdbx_description
1 polymer ?
#
loop_
_entity_poly.entity_id
_entity_poly.type
_entity_poly.pdbx_seq_one_letter_code
_entity_poly.pdbx_strand_id
1 'polypeptide(L)'
;DDASQQAPSAWDSLKEGCYQLPVPRADVLFLSTWEEVMACQEQVLQPGQAVGIDMEWRPSFSTIEAKPRVSVVQLAIWGRVFLLDMFRLLQQGEQEVQASLCGFFQSLLGNPAILKLGKWVPW
;
A
#
# COMPACT_ATOMS: atom_id res chain seq x y z
N ASP A 1 24.19 -19.71 34.31
CA ASP A 1 24.38 -18.33 33.82
C ASP A 1 25.39 -18.32 32.68
N ASP A 2 24.90 -18.47 31.46
CA ASP A 2 25.69 -18.22 30.25
C ASP A 2 24.87 -17.24 29.40
N ALA A 3 25.02 -15.95 29.74
CA ALA A 3 24.41 -14.86 29.00
C ALA A 3 25.34 -14.49 27.86
N SER A 4 25.23 -15.22 26.76
CA SER A 4 25.83 -14.86 25.48
C SER A 4 25.17 -13.56 24.99
N GLN A 5 25.79 -12.43 25.34
CA GLN A 5 25.44 -11.12 24.79
C GLN A 5 25.79 -11.12 23.29
N GLN A 6 24.79 -11.45 22.47
CA GLN A 6 24.85 -11.21 21.03
C GLN A 6 24.88 -9.69 20.81
N ALA A 7 25.97 -9.21 20.22
CA ALA A 7 26.06 -7.81 19.80
C ALA A 7 24.85 -7.47 18.90
N PRO A 8 24.24 -6.28 19.06
CA PRO A 8 23.13 -5.87 18.20
C PRO A 8 23.56 -6.01 16.74
N SER A 9 22.70 -6.61 15.92
CA SER A 9 22.99 -6.66 14.49
C SER A 9 23.06 -5.23 13.94
N ALA A 10 23.78 -5.01 12.84
CA ALA A 10 23.82 -3.69 12.20
C ALA A 10 22.41 -3.13 11.90
N TRP A 11 21.43 -4.02 11.72
CA TRP A 11 20.01 -3.68 11.55
C TRP A 11 19.33 -3.21 12.84
N ASP A 12 19.76 -3.68 14.01
CA ASP A 12 19.22 -3.27 15.30
C ASP A 12 19.73 -1.87 15.68
N SER A 13 21.00 -1.56 15.40
CA SER A 13 21.54 -0.20 15.56
C SER A 13 20.89 0.82 14.61
N LEU A 14 20.46 0.40 13.42
CA LEU A 14 19.80 1.29 12.45
C LEU A 14 18.38 1.67 12.87
N LYS A 15 17.67 0.78 13.59
CA LYS A 15 16.28 1.03 14.04
C LYS A 15 16.19 2.23 14.98
N GLU A 16 17.19 2.46 15.81
CA GLU A 16 17.20 3.52 16.84
C GLU A 16 17.20 4.94 16.23
N GLY A 17 17.69 5.09 14.99
CA GLY A 17 17.76 6.39 14.29
C GLY A 17 16.67 6.61 13.24
N CYS A 18 15.83 5.61 12.96
CA CYS A 18 14.81 5.68 11.92
C CYS A 18 13.41 5.72 12.52
N TYR A 19 12.49 6.45 11.85
CA TYR A 19 11.08 6.39 12.19
C TYR A 19 10.58 4.94 12.12
N GLN A 20 10.02 4.46 13.22
CA GLN A 20 9.37 3.15 13.29
C GLN A 20 7.89 3.34 13.05
N LEU A 21 7.33 2.60 12.10
CA LEU A 21 5.89 2.62 11.84
C LEU A 21 5.15 2.12 13.10
N PRO A 22 4.29 2.93 13.73
CA PRO A 22 3.58 2.56 14.95
C PRO A 22 2.35 1.70 14.63
N VAL A 23 2.52 0.71 13.74
CA VAL A 23 1.49 -0.24 13.32
C VAL A 23 2.08 -1.64 13.48
N PRO A 24 1.39 -2.56 14.19
CA PRO A 24 1.84 -3.94 14.31
C PRO A 24 2.02 -4.56 12.93
N ARG A 25 3.04 -5.43 12.77
CA ARG A 25 3.31 -6.08 11.48
C ARG A 25 2.11 -6.86 10.93
N ALA A 26 1.27 -7.40 11.82
CA ALA A 26 0.04 -8.11 11.50
C ALA A 26 -1.04 -7.20 10.88
N ASP A 27 -0.99 -5.89 11.14
CA ASP A 27 -1.88 -4.88 10.55
C ASP A 27 -1.27 -4.22 9.31
N VAL A 28 -0.18 -4.76 8.78
CA VAL A 28 0.37 -4.41 7.47
C VAL A 28 0.05 -5.55 6.50
N LEU A 29 -1.08 -5.43 5.83
CA LEU A 29 -1.67 -6.46 5.00
C LEU A 29 -1.19 -6.31 3.55
N PHE A 30 -0.65 -7.39 2.99
CA PHE A 30 -0.23 -7.45 1.59
C PHE A 30 -1.33 -8.13 0.77
N LEU A 31 -1.95 -7.39 -0.15
CA LEU A 31 -3.11 -7.83 -0.93
C LEU A 31 -2.67 -8.15 -2.36
N SER A 32 -2.89 -9.38 -2.79
CA SER A 32 -2.45 -9.88 -4.10
C SER A 32 -3.58 -10.49 -4.95
N THR A 33 -4.78 -10.58 -4.37
CA THR A 33 -5.99 -11.08 -5.02
C THR A 33 -7.13 -10.06 -4.95
N TRP A 34 -8.12 -10.19 -5.84
CA TRP A 34 -9.23 -9.25 -5.86
C TRP A 34 -10.16 -9.40 -4.65
N GLU A 35 -10.33 -10.62 -4.16
CA GLU A 35 -11.11 -10.92 -2.96
C GLU A 35 -10.56 -10.17 -1.73
N GLU A 36 -9.23 -10.12 -1.60
CA GLU A 36 -8.55 -9.37 -0.54
C GLU A 36 -8.75 -7.86 -0.68
N VAL A 37 -8.73 -7.33 -1.91
CA VAL A 37 -8.99 -5.90 -2.17
C VAL A 37 -10.45 -5.54 -1.87
N MET A 38 -11.40 -6.40 -2.19
CA MET A 38 -12.81 -6.21 -1.84
C MET A 38 -13.04 -6.22 -0.32
N ALA A 39 -12.39 -7.13 0.42
CA ALA A 39 -12.45 -7.14 1.88
C ALA A 39 -11.81 -5.88 2.51
N CYS A 40 -10.77 -5.34 1.87
CA CYS A 40 -10.16 -4.05 2.22
C CYS A 40 -11.11 -2.87 1.94
N GLN A 41 -11.88 -2.93 0.84
CA GLN A 41 -12.80 -1.87 0.43
C GLN A 41 -13.82 -1.51 1.52
N GLU A 42 -14.39 -2.51 2.20
CA GLU A 42 -15.32 -2.29 3.30
C GLU A 42 -14.71 -1.51 4.46
N GLN A 43 -13.40 -1.61 4.67
CA GLN A 43 -12.70 -0.88 5.72
C GLN A 43 -12.28 0.50 5.25
N VAL A 44 -11.83 0.64 4.01
CA VAL A 44 -11.26 1.88 3.47
C VAL A 44 -12.34 2.89 3.06
N LEU A 45 -13.49 2.44 2.55
CA LEU A 45 -14.54 3.31 2.01
C LEU A 45 -15.58 3.79 3.05
N GLN A 46 -15.15 3.99 4.30
CA GLN A 46 -16.04 4.47 5.36
C GLN A 46 -16.21 6.01 5.31
N PRO A 47 -17.44 6.54 5.38
CA PRO A 47 -17.67 7.98 5.48
C PRO A 47 -16.98 8.58 6.71
N GLY A 48 -16.39 9.77 6.55
CA GLY A 48 -15.64 10.47 7.60
C GLY A 48 -14.22 9.95 7.83
N GLN A 49 -13.79 8.93 7.08
CA GLN A 49 -12.46 8.36 7.24
C GLN A 49 -11.37 9.20 6.56
N ALA A 50 -10.18 9.21 7.14
CA ALA A 50 -8.96 9.67 6.49
C ALA A 50 -8.18 8.46 5.92
N VAL A 51 -7.81 8.54 4.64
CA VAL A 51 -7.05 7.51 3.95
C VAL A 51 -5.76 8.12 3.41
N GLY A 52 -4.63 7.66 3.93
CA GLY A 52 -3.31 7.90 3.34
C GLY A 52 -3.14 7.08 2.07
N ILE A 53 -2.67 7.70 1.01
CA ILE A 53 -2.47 7.08 -0.30
C ILE A 53 -1.07 7.41 -0.78
N ASP A 54 -0.30 6.38 -1.11
CA ASP A 54 0.99 6.52 -1.76
C ASP A 54 1.22 5.40 -2.79
N MET A 55 2.14 5.59 -3.73
CA MET A 55 2.38 4.67 -4.83
C MET A 55 3.88 4.52 -5.13
N GLU A 56 4.31 3.28 -5.24
CA GLU A 56 5.66 2.94 -5.69
C GLU A 56 5.63 2.50 -7.15
N TRP A 57 6.62 2.94 -7.92
CA TRP A 57 6.72 2.70 -9.35
C TRP A 57 7.87 1.75 -9.66
N ARG A 58 7.68 0.86 -10.64
CA ARG A 58 8.77 0.02 -11.11
C ARG A 58 9.83 0.90 -11.80
N PRO A 59 11.10 0.85 -11.38
CA PRO A 59 12.16 1.60 -12.04
C PRO A 59 12.37 1.07 -13.46
N SER A 60 12.58 1.97 -14.43
CA SER A 60 12.89 1.63 -15.82
C SER A 60 14.36 1.93 -16.10
N PHE A 61 15.10 0.94 -16.60
CA PHE A 61 16.52 1.06 -16.93
C PHE A 61 16.83 0.81 -18.42
N SER A 62 15.80 0.70 -19.27
CA SER A 62 15.96 0.48 -20.71
C SER A 62 15.90 1.78 -21.52
N THR A 63 16.69 1.87 -22.59
CA THR A 63 16.67 2.98 -23.57
C THR A 63 15.36 3.10 -24.36
N ILE A 64 14.50 2.07 -24.31
CA ILE A 64 13.15 2.09 -24.87
C ILE A 64 12.21 2.63 -23.79
N GLU A 65 11.42 3.67 -24.12
CA GLU A 65 10.41 4.26 -23.23
C GLU A 65 9.34 3.23 -22.82
N ALA A 66 9.62 2.46 -21.78
CA ALA A 66 8.60 1.67 -21.11
C ALA A 66 7.71 2.62 -20.29
N LYS A 67 6.40 2.62 -20.57
CA LYS A 67 5.42 3.36 -19.77
C LYS A 67 5.60 3.02 -18.27
N PRO A 68 5.72 4.02 -17.37
CA PRO A 68 5.79 3.77 -15.94
C PRO A 68 4.64 2.89 -15.47
N ARG A 69 4.96 1.88 -14.66
CA ARG A 69 3.97 0.96 -14.08
C ARG A 69 4.04 1.03 -12.57
N VAL A 70 2.89 1.26 -11.94
CA VAL A 70 2.76 1.15 -10.49
C VAL A 70 3.07 -0.29 -10.10
N SER A 71 3.98 -0.49 -9.15
CA SER A 71 4.29 -1.80 -8.58
C SER A 71 3.44 -2.07 -7.35
N VAL A 72 3.32 -1.08 -6.46
CA VAL A 72 2.56 -1.18 -5.21
C VAL A 72 1.74 0.09 -5.01
N VAL A 73 0.47 -0.07 -4.64
CA VAL A 73 -0.32 1.02 -4.05
C VAL A 73 -0.43 0.79 -2.55
N GLN A 74 -0.24 1.85 -1.77
CA GLN A 74 -0.29 1.82 -0.33
C GLN A 74 -1.53 2.61 0.11
N LEU A 75 -2.37 1.97 0.91
CA LEU A 75 -3.52 2.60 1.55
C LEU A 75 -3.36 2.50 3.06
N ALA A 76 -3.36 3.63 3.75
CA ALA A 76 -3.23 3.69 5.20
C ALA A 76 -4.49 4.27 5.82
N ILE A 77 -5.10 3.53 6.74
CA ILE A 77 -6.13 4.04 7.64
C ILE A 77 -5.57 4.00 9.06
N TRP A 78 -6.35 4.47 10.04
CA TRP A 78 -5.91 4.42 11.42
C TRP A 78 -5.61 2.97 11.85
N GLY A 79 -4.36 2.74 12.29
CA GLY A 79 -3.91 1.45 12.82
C GLY A 79 -3.71 0.33 11.79
N ARG A 80 -3.87 0.58 10.48
CA ARG A 80 -3.74 -0.46 9.45
C ARG A 80 -3.22 0.08 8.13
N VAL A 81 -2.37 -0.72 7.47
CA VAL A 81 -1.82 -0.43 6.13
C VAL A 81 -2.13 -1.59 5.20
N PHE A 82 -2.60 -1.27 4.00
CA PHE A 82 -2.83 -2.21 2.92
C PHE A 82 -1.83 -1.93 1.79
N LEU A 83 -1.11 -2.96 1.36
CA LEU A 83 -0.14 -2.92 0.27
C LEU A 83 -0.71 -3.74 -0.88
N LEU A 84 -1.22 -3.07 -1.92
CA LEU A 84 -1.81 -3.71 -3.09
C LEU A 84 -0.69 -4.06 -4.08
N ASP A 85 -0.48 -5.35 -4.34
CA ASP A 85 0.43 -5.85 -5.36
C ASP A 85 -0.19 -5.67 -6.75
N MET A 86 0.09 -4.53 -7.37
CA MET A 86 -0.48 -4.17 -8.66
C MET A 86 0.00 -5.09 -9.78
N PHE A 87 1.17 -5.73 -9.63
CA PHE A 87 1.66 -6.66 -10.64
C PHE A 87 0.83 -7.94 -10.63
N ARG A 88 0.54 -8.49 -9.45
CA ARG A 88 -0.32 -9.68 -9.32
C ARG A 88 -1.75 -9.38 -9.71
N LEU A 89 -2.32 -8.28 -9.21
CA LEU A 89 -3.71 -7.90 -9.49
C LEU A 89 -3.95 -7.70 -11.00
N LEU A 90 -3.03 -7.05 -11.71
CA LEU A 90 -3.17 -6.83 -13.15
C LEU A 90 -2.89 -8.09 -14.00
N GLN A 91 -2.17 -9.07 -13.46
CA GLN A 91 -1.89 -10.35 -14.14
C GLN A 91 -3.07 -11.33 -14.13
N GLN A 92 -4.04 -11.12 -13.24
CA GLN A 92 -5.24 -11.97 -13.19
C GLN A 92 -6.10 -11.86 -14.47
N GLY A 93 -5.77 -10.95 -15.39
CA GLY A 93 -5.99 -11.13 -16.83
C GLY A 93 -7.42 -10.95 -17.33
N GLU A 94 -8.40 -10.82 -16.43
CA GLU A 94 -9.79 -10.61 -16.80
C GLU A 94 -10.07 -9.11 -16.93
N GLN A 95 -10.77 -8.73 -18.02
CA GLN A 95 -11.23 -7.36 -18.24
C GLN A 95 -12.09 -6.86 -17.08
N GLU A 96 -12.79 -7.78 -16.41
CA GLU A 96 -13.57 -7.54 -15.21
C GLU A 96 -12.70 -7.07 -14.04
N VAL A 97 -11.56 -7.72 -13.76
CA VAL A 97 -10.63 -7.32 -12.69
C VAL A 97 -10.10 -5.90 -12.89
N GLN A 98 -9.79 -5.51 -14.14
CA GLN A 98 -9.39 -4.13 -14.42
C GLN A 98 -10.52 -3.12 -14.20
N ALA A 99 -11.75 -3.47 -14.59
CA ALA A 99 -12.92 -2.64 -14.34
C ALA A 99 -13.19 -2.49 -12.83
N SER A 100 -13.07 -3.57 -12.07
CA SER A 100 -13.26 -3.55 -10.62
C SER A 100 -12.18 -2.74 -9.90
N LEU A 101 -10.91 -2.86 -10.32
CA LEU A 101 -9.82 -2.03 -9.80
C LEU A 101 -10.04 -0.54 -10.09
N CYS A 102 -10.45 -0.20 -11.32
CA CYS A 102 -10.84 1.16 -11.67
C CYS A 102 -12.02 1.64 -10.82
N GLY A 103 -13.05 0.82 -10.64
CA GLY A 103 -14.23 1.14 -9.84
C GLY A 103 -13.90 1.37 -8.36
N PHE A 104 -12.96 0.60 -7.80
CA PHE A 104 -12.46 0.79 -6.44
C PHE A 104 -11.78 2.16 -6.29
N PHE A 105 -10.82 2.49 -7.16
CA PHE A 105 -10.14 3.79 -7.07
C PHE A 105 -11.05 4.97 -7.40
N GLN A 106 -12.01 4.81 -8.32
CA GLN A 106 -13.05 5.81 -8.56
C GLN A 106 -13.90 6.05 -7.32
N SER A 107 -14.29 4.99 -6.63
CA SER A 107 -15.06 5.07 -5.39
C SER A 107 -14.25 5.73 -4.27
N LEU A 108 -12.97 5.39 -4.12
CA LEU A 108 -12.10 5.99 -3.11
C LEU A 108 -11.81 7.47 -3.39
N LEU A 109 -11.31 7.78 -4.58
CA LEU A 109 -10.83 9.11 -4.94
C LEU A 109 -12.00 10.08 -5.17
N GLY A 110 -13.11 9.58 -5.72
CA GLY A 110 -14.32 10.37 -5.99
C GLY A 110 -15.22 10.62 -4.78
N ASN A 111 -15.02 9.91 -3.66
CA ASN A 111 -15.88 10.08 -2.50
C ASN A 111 -15.51 11.35 -1.69
N PRO A 112 -16.40 12.36 -1.60
CA PRO A 112 -16.13 13.60 -0.88
C PRO A 112 -16.22 13.44 0.65
N ALA A 113 -16.83 12.35 1.13
CA ALA A 113 -16.92 12.06 2.56
C ALA A 113 -15.63 11.41 3.11
N ILE A 114 -14.66 11.08 2.26
CA ILE A 114 -13.36 10.54 2.65
C ILE A 114 -12.32 11.64 2.49
N LEU A 115 -11.54 11.89 3.54
CA LEU A 115 -10.36 12.74 3.46
C LEU A 115 -9.19 11.92 2.90
N LYS A 116 -8.55 12.39 1.84
CA LYS A 116 -7.42 11.69 1.22
C LYS A 116 -6.13 12.44 1.52
N LEU A 117 -5.14 11.73 2.05
CA LEU A 117 -3.83 12.26 2.38
C LEU A 117 -2.82 11.68 1.41
N GLY A 118 -2.00 12.52 0.77
CA GLY A 118 -0.97 12.06 -0.15
C GLY A 118 0.13 13.11 -0.28
N LYS A 119 1.38 12.66 -0.44
CA LYS A 119 2.51 13.56 -0.64
C LYS A 119 2.53 13.97 -2.11
N TRP A 120 2.32 15.26 -2.39
CA TRP A 120 2.29 15.86 -3.74
C TRP A 120 1.14 15.43 -4.67
N VAL A 121 -0.05 15.16 -4.11
CA VAL A 121 -1.27 14.99 -4.93
C VAL A 121 -1.98 16.35 -5.03
N PRO A 122 -2.16 16.94 -6.24
CA PRO A 122 -3.05 18.07 -6.40
C PRO A 122 -4.49 17.54 -6.40
N TRP A 123 -5.21 17.77 -5.31
CA TRP A 123 -6.66 17.54 -5.23
C TRP A 123 -7.42 18.68 -5.87
#